data_AF-A0A956G9Q5-F1
#
_entry.id   AF-A0A956G9Q5-F1
#
_cell.length_a   1.000
_cell.length_b   1.000
_cell.length_c   1.000
_cell.angle_alpha   90.00
_cell.angle_beta   90.00
_cell.angle_gamma   90.00
#
_symmetry.space_group_name_H-M   'P 1'
#
loop_
_entity.id
_entity.type
_entity.pdbx_description
1 polymer ?
#
loop_
_entity_poly.entity_id
_entity_poly.type
_entity_poly.pdbx_seq_one_letter_code
_entity_poly.pdbx_strand_id
1 'polypeptide(L)'
;MLRYRLIVLPLAAAFLGCNSKDAGAPLPYNDLVHACVRSTACDVKAYPRVSNCIDAYYNQLRGFGIGPSYDSIYACINAARSCEDMYNCYGTSQLAGACDQSFAARCEGDRAISCDLLDDRVYIVDCAISGLKCEVKSTNAFEASCSPGKCDTSYKRRCDGNKLLSCNDGVIVIEDCGADGLVCGESQPAKIQDCVGEQKESCMAGQYKASCEGNAAVTCVNGTVHKRDCALNITKTVCSEGNCVEKNKDCLDDFDRCSGNNLETCIDGRWVGVNCGELGLGNCQPATNGASCGPPGS
;
A
#
# COMPACT_ATOMS: atom_id res chain seq x y z
N MET A 1 15.19 -25.13 52.86
CA MET A 1 14.25 -24.42 51.98
C MET A 1 15.04 -23.58 51.01
N LEU A 2 15.36 -24.13 49.82
CA LEU A 2 16.04 -23.39 48.75
C LEU A 2 15.01 -22.49 48.04
N ARG A 3 15.17 -21.16 48.15
CA ARG A 3 14.38 -20.19 47.40
C ARG A 3 15.07 -19.93 46.06
N TYR A 4 14.57 -20.55 44.99
CA TYR A 4 14.93 -20.15 43.62
C TYR A 4 14.35 -18.76 43.35
N ARG A 5 15.24 -17.76 43.19
CA ARG A 5 14.87 -16.47 42.59
C ARG A 5 14.80 -16.67 41.09
N LEU A 6 13.60 -16.75 40.52
CA LEU A 6 13.40 -16.56 39.09
C LEU A 6 13.82 -15.12 38.76
N ILE A 7 14.94 -14.97 38.06
CA ILE A 7 15.33 -13.71 37.44
C ILE A 7 14.58 -13.67 36.10
N VAL A 8 13.47 -12.94 36.07
CA VAL A 8 12.79 -12.61 34.82
C VAL A 8 13.62 -11.51 34.16
N LEU A 9 14.47 -11.89 33.20
CA LEU A 9 15.12 -10.93 32.32
C LEU A 9 14.05 -10.42 31.34
N PRO A 10 13.81 -9.10 31.25
CA PRO A 10 12.97 -8.57 30.19
C PRO A 10 13.66 -8.87 28.85
N LEU A 11 13.03 -9.71 28.02
CA LEU A 11 13.36 -9.76 26.60
C LEU A 11 13.02 -8.39 26.01
N ALA A 12 13.98 -7.49 26.01
CA ALA A 12 13.95 -6.34 25.13
C ALA A 12 14.05 -6.89 23.71
N ALA A 13 12.90 -7.04 23.05
CA ALA A 13 12.86 -7.29 21.62
C ALA A 13 13.68 -6.18 20.96
N ALA A 14 14.85 -6.55 20.44
CA ALA A 14 15.69 -5.65 19.68
C ALA A 14 14.96 -5.36 18.37
N PHE A 15 14.05 -4.39 18.41
CA PHE A 15 13.57 -3.74 17.20
C PHE A 15 14.81 -3.16 16.55
N LEU A 16 15.28 -3.80 15.49
CA LEU A 16 16.28 -3.27 14.59
C LEU A 16 15.70 -1.95 14.07
N GLY A 17 16.07 -0.86 14.74
CA GLY A 17 15.60 0.48 14.43
C GLY A 17 16.07 0.84 13.03
N CYS A 18 15.18 0.64 12.06
CA CYS A 18 15.31 1.25 10.75
C CYS A 18 15.27 2.76 10.99
N ASN A 19 16.44 3.39 10.92
CA ASN A 19 16.63 4.79 11.26
C ASN A 19 15.95 5.64 10.15
N SER A 20 14.72 6.09 10.39
CA SER A 20 13.80 6.64 9.39
C SER A 20 14.09 8.09 8.96
N LYS A 21 15.35 8.51 8.89
CA LYS A 21 15.69 9.92 8.58
C LYS A 21 15.28 10.41 7.19
N ASP A 22 14.89 9.51 6.29
CA ASP A 22 14.44 9.82 4.92
C ASP A 22 12.94 9.53 4.68
N ALA A 23 12.09 9.70 5.70
CA ALA A 23 10.66 9.33 5.72
C ALA A 23 9.72 10.08 4.74
N GLY A 24 10.23 10.63 3.62
CA GLY A 24 9.43 11.38 2.65
C GLY A 24 9.52 10.90 1.20
N ALA A 25 10.57 10.16 0.81
CA ALA A 25 10.68 9.65 -0.54
C ALA A 25 10.03 8.26 -0.64
N PRO A 26 9.17 8.00 -1.65
CA PRO A 26 8.67 6.66 -1.91
C PRO A 26 9.81 5.67 -2.10
N LEU A 27 9.58 4.42 -1.74
CA LEU A 27 10.53 3.35 -2.03
C LEU A 27 10.88 3.31 -3.53
N PRO A 28 12.16 3.13 -3.88
CA PRO A 28 12.54 2.87 -5.27
C PRO A 28 11.73 1.71 -5.83
N TYR A 29 11.29 1.82 -7.10
CA TYR A 29 10.41 0.82 -7.71
C TYR A 29 10.94 -0.61 -7.58
N ASN A 30 12.23 -0.84 -7.84
CA ASN A 30 12.83 -2.17 -7.72
C ASN A 30 12.78 -2.68 -6.27
N ASP A 31 12.96 -1.81 -5.28
CA ASP A 31 12.89 -2.20 -3.87
C ASP A 31 11.46 -2.58 -3.50
N LEU A 32 10.45 -1.89 -4.02
CA LEU A 32 9.05 -2.28 -3.84
C LEU A 32 8.74 -3.63 -4.50
N VAL A 33 9.19 -3.84 -5.75
CA VAL A 33 9.03 -5.13 -6.45
C VAL A 33 9.66 -6.26 -5.62
N HIS A 34 10.89 -6.07 -5.14
CA HIS A 34 11.57 -7.06 -4.30
C HIS A 34 10.81 -7.31 -3.00
N ALA A 35 10.33 -6.26 -2.32
CA ALA A 35 9.57 -6.41 -1.09
C ALA A 35 8.28 -7.21 -1.33
N CYS A 36 7.55 -6.89 -2.41
CA CYS A 36 6.35 -7.62 -2.80
C CYS A 36 6.64 -9.10 -3.12
N VAL A 37 7.69 -9.41 -3.86
CA VAL A 37 8.10 -10.81 -4.14
C VAL A 37 8.45 -11.56 -2.85
N ARG A 38 9.20 -10.92 -1.94
CA ARG A 38 9.55 -11.51 -0.63
C ARG A 38 8.33 -11.74 0.24
N SER A 39 7.42 -10.76 0.31
CA SER A 39 6.16 -10.86 1.04
C SER A 39 5.31 -12.02 0.55
N THR A 40 5.17 -12.19 -0.77
CA THR A 40 4.41 -13.30 -1.37
C THR A 40 5.11 -14.64 -1.13
N ALA A 41 6.44 -14.72 -1.28
CA ALA A 41 7.21 -15.96 -1.09
C ALA A 41 7.10 -16.53 0.34
N CYS A 42 7.07 -15.65 1.33
CA CYS A 42 6.91 -16.02 2.73
C CYS A 42 5.46 -16.04 3.20
N ASP A 43 4.52 -15.80 2.28
CA ASP A 43 3.09 -15.66 2.54
C ASP A 43 2.88 -14.75 3.76
N VAL A 44 3.50 -13.57 3.81
CA VAL A 44 3.34 -12.61 4.92
C VAL A 44 2.12 -11.73 4.69
N LYS A 45 1.87 -11.42 3.42
CA LYS A 45 0.65 -10.80 2.92
C LYS A 45 0.33 -11.43 1.58
N ALA A 46 -0.85 -12.03 1.47
CA ALA A 46 -1.22 -12.83 0.32
C ALA A 46 -1.73 -11.92 -0.80
N TYR A 47 -0.86 -11.57 -1.74
CA TYR A 47 -1.29 -10.98 -2.99
C TYR A 47 -1.40 -12.08 -4.04
N PRO A 48 -2.51 -12.16 -4.80
CA PRO A 48 -2.62 -13.12 -5.90
C PRO A 48 -1.49 -12.98 -6.91
N ARG A 49 -0.96 -11.76 -7.11
CA ARG A 49 0.12 -11.41 -8.04
C ARG A 49 0.99 -10.31 -7.44
N VAL A 50 2.26 -10.24 -7.86
CA VAL A 50 3.17 -9.17 -7.43
C VAL A 50 2.65 -7.78 -7.83
N SER A 51 2.02 -7.65 -9.01
CA SER A 51 1.38 -6.40 -9.45
C SER A 51 0.29 -5.91 -8.49
N ASN A 52 -0.52 -6.82 -7.92
CA ASN A 52 -1.53 -6.45 -6.93
C ASN A 52 -0.92 -5.86 -5.65
N CYS A 53 0.28 -6.30 -5.25
CA CYS A 53 1.02 -5.72 -4.13
C CYS A 53 1.48 -4.29 -4.45
N ILE A 54 2.01 -4.07 -5.65
CA ILE A 54 2.48 -2.76 -6.12
C ILE A 54 1.29 -1.79 -6.23
N ASP A 55 0.18 -2.24 -6.80
CA ASP A 55 -1.05 -1.45 -6.91
C ASP A 55 -1.58 -1.07 -5.53
N ALA A 56 -1.61 -2.02 -4.58
CA ALA A 56 -2.03 -1.73 -3.22
C ALA A 56 -1.14 -0.65 -2.60
N TYR A 57 0.18 -0.72 -2.78
CA TYR A 57 1.10 0.30 -2.26
C TYR A 57 0.85 1.70 -2.85
N TYR A 58 0.75 1.83 -4.17
CA TYR A 58 0.55 3.15 -4.79
C TYR A 58 -0.86 3.70 -4.60
N ASN A 59 -1.88 2.87 -4.82
CA ASN A 59 -3.27 3.33 -4.85
C ASN A 59 -3.91 3.40 -3.46
N GLN A 60 -3.48 2.57 -2.51
CA GLN A 60 -4.06 2.56 -1.17
C GLN A 60 -3.11 3.22 -0.17
N LEU A 61 -1.86 2.77 -0.11
CA LEU A 61 -1.01 3.13 1.02
C LEU A 61 -0.46 4.56 0.90
N ARG A 62 -0.03 4.96 -0.30
CA ARG A 62 0.42 6.32 -0.55
C ARG A 62 -0.72 7.33 -0.63
N GLY A 63 -1.81 6.97 -1.32
CA GLY A 63 -3.00 7.79 -1.42
C GLY A 63 -3.55 8.18 -0.05
N PHE A 64 -3.56 7.26 0.93
CA PHE A 64 -4.19 7.53 2.22
C PHE A 64 -3.29 8.14 3.32
N GLY A 65 -2.15 8.74 2.94
CA GLY A 65 -1.25 9.43 3.88
C GLY A 65 -0.48 8.52 4.83
N ILE A 66 -0.53 7.20 4.62
CA ILE A 66 0.17 6.16 5.40
C ILE A 66 1.40 5.59 4.68
N GLY A 67 1.79 6.21 3.56
CA GLY A 67 2.95 5.84 2.74
C GLY A 67 4.22 5.62 3.57
N PRO A 68 4.64 6.57 4.43
CA PRO A 68 5.86 6.42 5.23
C PRO A 68 5.85 5.19 6.15
N SER A 69 4.71 4.84 6.74
CA SER A 69 4.59 3.64 7.58
C SER A 69 4.82 2.37 6.75
N TYR A 70 4.30 2.30 5.53
CA TYR A 70 4.50 1.15 4.64
C TYR A 70 5.86 1.13 3.96
N ASP A 71 6.45 2.29 3.68
CA ASP A 71 7.85 2.40 3.25
C ASP A 71 8.76 1.75 4.29
N SER A 72 8.53 2.04 5.57
CA SER A 72 9.28 1.41 6.66
C SER A 72 9.07 -0.10 6.74
N ILE A 73 7.83 -0.58 6.53
CA ILE A 73 7.53 -2.02 6.54
C ILE A 73 8.23 -2.73 5.38
N TYR A 74 8.12 -2.23 4.16
CA TYR A 74 8.74 -2.84 2.98
C TYR A 74 10.27 -2.74 3.01
N ALA A 75 10.84 -1.65 3.54
CA ALA A 75 12.27 -1.56 3.80
C ALA A 75 12.73 -2.64 4.81
N CYS A 76 11.96 -2.87 5.88
CA CYS A 76 12.23 -3.97 6.82
C CYS A 76 12.17 -5.34 6.13
N ILE A 77 11.19 -5.59 5.26
CA ILE A 77 11.03 -6.86 4.53
C ILE A 77 12.22 -7.12 3.60
N ASN A 78 12.72 -6.09 2.93
CA ASN A 78 13.93 -6.21 2.11
C ASN A 78 15.18 -6.51 2.94
N ALA A 79 15.26 -6.04 4.18
CA ALA A 79 16.37 -6.31 5.09
C ALA A 79 16.26 -7.65 5.84
N ALA A 80 15.06 -8.20 5.97
CA ALA A 80 14.77 -9.46 6.67
C ALA A 80 15.48 -10.66 6.03
N ARG A 81 15.92 -11.64 6.83
CA ARG A 81 16.68 -12.81 6.32
C ARG A 81 15.90 -14.11 6.32
N SER A 82 14.77 -14.13 6.99
CA SER A 82 13.88 -15.27 7.13
C SER A 82 12.43 -14.84 6.99
N CYS A 83 11.51 -15.78 6.75
CA CYS A 83 10.09 -15.45 6.75
C CYS A 83 9.63 -14.94 8.12
N GLU A 84 10.17 -15.50 9.22
CA GLU A 84 9.87 -15.02 10.58
C GLU A 84 10.24 -13.54 10.76
N ASP A 85 11.41 -13.12 10.27
CA ASP A 85 11.81 -11.71 10.27
C ASP A 85 10.83 -10.84 9.46
N MET A 86 10.32 -11.34 8.32
CA MET A 86 9.34 -10.62 7.51
C MET A 86 7.98 -10.51 8.20
N TYR A 87 7.53 -11.56 8.90
CA TYR A 87 6.35 -11.49 9.78
C TYR A 87 6.55 -10.46 10.90
N ASN A 88 7.75 -10.38 11.47
CA ASN A 88 8.10 -9.38 12.48
C ASN A 88 8.01 -7.94 11.92
N CYS A 89 8.26 -7.72 10.62
CA CYS A 89 8.13 -6.40 10.00
C CYS A 89 6.70 -5.84 10.02
N TYR A 90 5.68 -6.71 9.95
CA TYR A 90 4.28 -6.31 10.15
C TYR A 90 3.84 -6.38 11.62
N GLY A 91 4.74 -6.76 12.53
CA GLY A 91 4.46 -6.96 13.95
C GLY A 91 3.59 -8.18 14.26
N THR A 92 3.51 -9.17 13.37
CA THR A 92 2.43 -10.19 13.37
C THR A 92 2.83 -11.54 13.93
N SER A 93 4.13 -11.82 14.08
CA SER A 93 4.64 -13.13 14.53
C SER A 93 4.04 -13.60 15.86
N GLN A 94 3.71 -12.67 16.76
CA GLN A 94 3.13 -12.97 18.07
C GLN A 94 1.61 -13.17 18.05
N LEU A 95 0.95 -12.88 16.92
CA LEU A 95 -0.51 -12.84 16.77
C LEU A 95 -1.02 -13.76 15.66
N ALA A 96 -0.18 -14.69 15.16
CA ALA A 96 -0.58 -15.68 14.17
C ALA A 96 -1.79 -16.50 14.67
N GLY A 97 -2.84 -16.59 13.86
CA GLY A 97 -4.08 -17.32 14.19
C GLY A 97 -5.01 -16.59 15.17
N ALA A 98 -4.72 -15.35 15.55
CA ALA A 98 -5.59 -14.56 16.42
C ALA A 98 -6.70 -13.80 15.66
N CYS A 99 -6.62 -13.74 14.32
CA CYS A 99 -7.59 -13.03 13.49
C CYS A 99 -8.78 -13.94 13.19
N ASP A 100 -9.90 -13.65 13.83
CA ASP A 100 -11.20 -14.28 13.61
C ASP A 100 -12.33 -13.26 13.81
N GLN A 101 -13.59 -13.70 13.69
CA GLN A 101 -14.77 -12.83 13.87
C GLN A 101 -14.94 -12.28 15.30
N SER A 102 -14.17 -12.77 16.28
CA SER A 102 -14.13 -12.24 17.64
C SER A 102 -13.01 -11.22 17.85
N PHE A 103 -12.12 -11.04 16.87
CA PHE A 103 -11.03 -10.10 16.96
C PHE A 103 -11.53 -8.66 17.11
N ALA A 104 -11.06 -7.98 18.16
CA ALA A 104 -11.32 -6.56 18.36
C ALA A 104 -10.08 -5.76 17.97
N ALA A 105 -10.21 -4.94 16.92
CA ALA A 105 -9.19 -3.95 16.60
C ALA A 105 -8.99 -2.98 17.74
N ARG A 106 -7.75 -2.55 17.90
CA ARG A 106 -7.34 -1.72 19.02
C ARG A 106 -6.11 -0.91 18.69
N CYS A 107 -5.88 0.08 19.55
CA CYS A 107 -4.69 0.89 19.54
C CYS A 107 -3.81 0.56 20.73
N GLU A 108 -2.53 0.30 20.48
CA GLU A 108 -1.49 0.18 21.50
C GLU A 108 -0.56 1.40 21.37
N GLY A 109 -0.95 2.51 22.00
CA GLY A 109 -0.35 3.81 21.70
C GLY A 109 -0.68 4.26 20.28
N ASP A 110 0.34 4.60 19.49
CA ASP A 110 0.19 4.98 18.08
C ASP A 110 0.24 3.76 17.12
N ARG A 111 0.22 2.52 17.65
CA ARG A 111 0.21 1.30 16.84
C ARG A 111 -1.22 0.85 16.57
N ALA A 112 -1.62 0.84 15.30
CA ALA A 112 -2.88 0.29 14.83
C ALA A 112 -2.77 -1.22 14.67
N ILE A 113 -3.63 -1.96 15.36
CA ILE A 113 -3.70 -3.42 15.30
C ILE A 113 -5.07 -3.80 14.72
N SER A 114 -5.03 -4.39 13.53
CA SER A 114 -6.22 -4.72 12.72
C SER A 114 -6.19 -6.17 12.29
N CYS A 115 -7.37 -6.74 12.02
CA CYS A 115 -7.52 -8.10 11.51
C CYS A 115 -8.15 -8.04 10.11
N ASP A 116 -7.45 -8.62 9.14
CA ASP A 116 -8.00 -8.87 7.82
C ASP A 116 -8.60 -10.27 7.79
N LEU A 117 -9.93 -10.31 7.82
CA LEU A 117 -10.70 -11.56 7.81
C LEU A 117 -10.65 -12.29 6.47
N LEU A 118 -10.13 -11.67 5.39
CA LEU A 118 -9.96 -12.36 4.12
C LEU A 118 -8.68 -13.20 4.11
N ASP A 119 -7.65 -12.73 4.81
CA ASP A 119 -6.36 -13.40 4.90
C ASP A 119 -6.13 -14.11 6.25
N ASP A 120 -7.09 -14.05 7.18
CA ASP A 120 -7.00 -14.51 8.57
C ASP A 120 -5.73 -14.00 9.29
N ARG A 121 -5.38 -12.72 9.06
CA ARG A 121 -4.14 -12.11 9.55
C ARG A 121 -4.36 -10.86 10.37
N VAL A 122 -3.64 -10.78 11.48
CA VAL A 122 -3.46 -9.52 12.20
C VAL A 122 -2.35 -8.73 11.54
N TYR A 123 -2.50 -7.42 11.39
CA TYR A 123 -1.47 -6.50 10.95
C TYR A 123 -1.25 -5.42 12.00
N ILE A 124 0.01 -5.01 12.20
CA ILE A 124 0.37 -3.88 13.06
C ILE A 124 1.05 -2.80 12.23
N VAL A 125 0.49 -1.59 12.26
CA VAL A 125 1.05 -0.41 11.60
C VAL A 125 1.40 0.64 12.65
N ASP A 126 2.64 1.11 12.65
CA ASP A 126 3.06 2.22 13.49
C ASP A 126 2.67 3.55 12.82
N CYS A 127 1.62 4.19 13.35
CA CYS A 127 1.09 5.43 12.80
C CYS A 127 1.99 6.63 13.08
N ALA A 128 2.83 6.56 14.12
CA ALA A 128 3.73 7.66 14.48
C ALA A 128 4.77 7.93 13.39
N ILE A 129 5.16 6.90 12.63
CA ILE A 129 6.08 7.03 11.47
C ILE A 129 5.51 7.99 10.41
N SER A 130 4.19 7.97 10.21
CA SER A 130 3.49 8.88 9.29
C SER A 130 3.04 10.18 9.96
N GLY A 131 3.40 10.43 11.23
CA GLY A 131 2.93 11.57 12.00
C GLY A 131 1.44 11.52 12.37
N LEU A 132 0.85 10.33 12.40
CA LEU A 132 -0.56 10.07 12.66
C LEU A 132 -0.78 9.39 14.01
N LYS A 133 -2.05 9.29 14.41
CA LYS A 133 -2.49 8.57 15.61
C LYS A 133 -3.25 7.32 15.23
N CYS A 134 -3.21 6.31 16.10
CA CYS A 134 -4.08 5.15 15.94
C CYS A 134 -5.49 5.51 16.37
N GLU A 135 -6.47 5.18 15.53
CA GLU A 135 -7.90 5.29 15.82
C GLU A 135 -8.65 4.04 15.36
N VAL A 136 -9.56 3.54 16.20
CA VAL A 136 -10.45 2.40 15.85
C VAL A 136 -11.70 2.93 15.15
N LYS A 137 -12.04 2.32 14.01
CA LYS A 137 -13.24 2.67 13.25
C LYS A 137 -14.51 2.32 14.04
N SER A 138 -15.53 3.15 13.92
CA SER A 138 -16.77 3.06 14.70
C SER A 138 -17.74 1.98 14.20
N THR A 139 -17.75 1.71 12.90
CA THR A 139 -18.65 0.74 12.24
C THR A 139 -17.96 -0.59 11.93
N ASN A 140 -16.63 -0.61 11.89
CA ASN A 140 -15.83 -1.80 11.64
C ASN A 140 -14.94 -2.11 12.85
N ALA A 141 -15.44 -2.96 13.74
CA ALA A 141 -14.72 -3.35 14.97
C ALA A 141 -13.42 -4.13 14.70
N PHE A 142 -13.15 -4.54 13.46
CA PHE A 142 -11.95 -5.27 13.04
C PHE A 142 -10.83 -4.36 12.51
N GLU A 143 -11.07 -3.05 12.43
CA GLU A 143 -10.14 -2.11 11.80
C GLU A 143 -9.73 -0.95 12.72
N ALA A 144 -8.44 -0.93 13.07
CA ALA A 144 -7.73 0.24 13.54
C ALA A 144 -6.97 0.89 12.37
N SER A 145 -6.90 2.20 12.36
CA SER A 145 -6.36 2.99 11.25
C SER A 145 -5.44 4.08 11.75
N CYS A 146 -4.49 4.47 10.91
CA CYS A 146 -3.67 5.65 11.15
C CYS A 146 -4.41 6.89 10.65
N SER A 147 -4.71 7.80 11.56
CA SER A 147 -5.60 8.93 11.33
C SER A 147 -5.11 10.19 12.03
N PRO A 148 -5.42 11.40 11.51
CA PRO A 148 -5.27 12.65 12.25
C PRO A 148 -6.17 12.76 13.49
N GLY A 149 -7.22 11.92 13.61
CA GLY A 149 -8.11 11.87 14.77
C GLY A 149 -9.51 11.39 14.42
N LYS A 150 -10.41 11.40 15.41
CA LYS A 150 -11.81 11.00 15.25
C LYS A 150 -12.67 12.05 14.55
N CYS A 151 -13.77 11.61 13.97
CA CYS A 151 -14.80 12.46 13.37
C CYS A 151 -16.20 11.88 13.57
N ASP A 152 -17.21 12.66 13.19
CA ASP A 152 -18.61 12.23 13.14
C ASP A 152 -19.26 12.72 11.83
N THR A 153 -20.58 12.54 11.70
CA THR A 153 -21.34 12.96 10.51
C THR A 153 -21.39 14.48 10.29
N SER A 154 -21.00 15.28 11.28
CA SER A 154 -20.90 16.74 11.16
C SER A 154 -19.56 17.18 10.56
N TYR A 155 -18.58 16.29 10.49
CA TYR A 155 -17.26 16.58 9.94
C TYR A 155 -17.36 16.87 8.44
N LYS A 156 -16.99 18.09 8.05
CA LYS A 156 -16.99 18.53 6.65
C LYS A 156 -15.66 18.18 5.99
N ARG A 157 -15.74 17.62 4.77
CA ARG A 157 -14.57 17.45 3.90
C ARG A 157 -13.86 18.79 3.74
N ARG A 158 -12.53 18.79 3.84
CA ARG A 158 -11.71 20.01 3.74
C ARG A 158 -10.32 19.69 3.21
N CYS A 159 -9.71 20.67 2.56
CA CYS A 159 -8.32 20.59 2.16
C CYS A 159 -7.38 21.06 3.28
N ASP A 160 -6.28 20.33 3.46
CA ASP A 160 -5.11 20.74 4.23
C ASP A 160 -3.88 20.66 3.29
N GLY A 161 -3.50 21.82 2.74
CA GLY A 161 -2.60 21.86 1.59
C GLY A 161 -3.21 21.09 0.41
N ASN A 162 -2.44 20.16 -0.17
CA ASN A 162 -2.91 19.30 -1.26
C ASN A 162 -3.51 17.97 -0.80
N LYS A 163 -3.83 17.84 0.48
CA LYS A 163 -4.43 16.64 1.06
C LYS A 163 -5.91 16.89 1.35
N LEU A 164 -6.76 15.99 0.94
CA LEU A 164 -8.16 15.98 1.29
C LEU A 164 -8.37 15.23 2.61
N LEU A 165 -8.99 15.90 3.57
CA LEU A 165 -9.41 15.29 4.83
C LEU A 165 -10.91 15.00 4.76
N SER A 166 -11.31 13.76 5.01
CA SER A 166 -12.71 13.34 5.06
C SER A 166 -13.00 12.41 6.24
N CYS A 167 -14.27 12.23 6.58
CA CYS A 167 -14.67 11.30 7.64
C CYS A 167 -15.11 9.98 7.03
N ASN A 168 -14.44 8.89 7.42
CA ASN A 168 -14.83 7.54 7.07
C ASN A 168 -14.94 6.74 8.36
N ASP A 169 -16.13 6.18 8.64
CA ASP A 169 -16.35 5.30 9.78
C ASP A 169 -15.88 5.85 11.14
N GLY A 170 -16.07 7.15 11.38
CA GLY A 170 -15.73 7.80 12.65
C GLY A 170 -14.25 8.18 12.81
N VAL A 171 -13.42 8.00 11.78
CA VAL A 171 -12.02 8.43 11.74
C VAL A 171 -11.76 9.36 10.56
N ILE A 172 -10.87 10.33 10.76
CA ILE A 172 -10.45 11.24 9.68
C ILE A 172 -9.49 10.46 8.78
N VAL A 173 -9.82 10.35 7.50
CA VAL A 173 -8.91 9.79 6.49
C VAL A 173 -8.29 10.91 5.69
N ILE A 174 -7.03 10.73 5.31
CA ILE A 174 -6.28 11.62 4.43
C ILE A 174 -6.34 11.02 3.03
N GLU A 175 -6.52 11.83 2.00
CA GLU A 175 -6.27 11.46 0.61
C GLU A 175 -5.28 12.48 0.01
N ASP A 176 -4.07 12.05 -0.33
CA ASP A 176 -3.05 12.90 -0.97
C ASP A 176 -3.34 13.02 -2.46
N CYS A 177 -4.09 14.07 -2.83
CA CYS A 177 -4.45 14.34 -4.22
C CYS A 177 -3.20 14.44 -5.13
N GLY A 178 -2.06 14.88 -4.58
CA GLY A 178 -0.82 15.02 -5.33
C GLY A 178 -0.22 13.69 -5.77
N ALA A 179 -0.50 12.60 -5.05
CA ALA A 179 -0.05 11.26 -5.43
C ALA A 179 -0.61 10.84 -6.80
N ASP A 180 -1.79 11.36 -7.15
CA ASP A 180 -2.49 11.13 -8.42
C ASP A 180 -2.32 12.27 -9.43
N GLY A 181 -1.48 13.27 -9.15
CA GLY A 181 -1.37 14.47 -9.96
C GLY A 181 -2.62 15.36 -9.94
N LEU A 182 -3.50 15.17 -8.95
CA LEU A 182 -4.68 15.98 -8.71
C LEU A 182 -4.37 17.12 -7.73
N VAL A 183 -5.33 18.04 -7.60
CA VAL A 183 -5.29 19.09 -6.59
C VAL A 183 -6.47 18.97 -5.63
N CYS A 184 -6.25 19.23 -4.34
CA CYS A 184 -7.37 19.35 -3.41
C CYS A 184 -8.09 20.68 -3.66
N GLY A 185 -9.37 20.62 -4.01
CA GLY A 185 -10.16 21.79 -4.37
C GLY A 185 -11.66 21.55 -4.36
N GLU A 186 -12.44 22.55 -4.79
CA GLU A 186 -13.89 22.44 -4.84
C GLU A 186 -14.37 21.74 -6.12
N SER A 187 -15.02 20.60 -5.97
CA SER A 187 -15.65 19.84 -7.06
C SER A 187 -16.85 20.56 -7.67
N GLN A 188 -17.12 20.30 -8.94
CA GLN A 188 -18.27 20.84 -9.67
C GLN A 188 -19.23 19.72 -10.11
N PRO A 189 -20.56 19.94 -10.08
CA PRO A 189 -21.27 21.12 -9.59
C PRO A 189 -21.58 21.08 -8.08
N ALA A 190 -21.16 20.03 -7.37
CA ALA A 190 -21.56 19.76 -5.98
C ALA A 190 -21.03 20.77 -4.96
N LYS A 191 -19.98 21.52 -5.30
CA LYS A 191 -19.32 22.50 -4.42
C LYS A 191 -18.86 21.91 -3.09
N ILE A 192 -18.33 20.69 -3.14
CA ILE A 192 -17.71 20.02 -1.99
C ILE A 192 -16.21 19.90 -2.23
N GLN A 193 -15.42 19.94 -1.14
CA GLN A 193 -13.97 19.74 -1.23
C GLN A 193 -13.67 18.29 -1.61
N ASP A 194 -12.82 18.12 -2.63
CA ASP A 194 -12.45 16.83 -3.23
C ASP A 194 -11.07 16.90 -3.88
N CYS A 195 -10.52 15.76 -4.30
CA CYS A 195 -9.40 15.72 -5.24
C CYS A 195 -9.95 15.96 -6.65
N VAL A 196 -9.59 17.09 -7.26
CA VAL A 196 -10.09 17.55 -8.56
C VAL A 196 -8.97 17.67 -9.58
N GLY A 197 -9.32 17.73 -10.86
CA GLY A 197 -8.36 18.06 -11.91
C GLY A 197 -7.67 19.41 -11.66
N GLU A 198 -6.42 19.53 -12.07
CA GLU A 198 -5.57 20.70 -11.83
C GLU A 198 -5.90 21.90 -12.73
N GLN A 199 -6.64 21.67 -13.82
CA GLN A 199 -7.07 22.75 -14.71
C GLN A 199 -8.24 23.52 -14.10
N LYS A 200 -8.44 24.78 -14.51
CA LYS A 200 -9.62 25.56 -14.06
C LYS A 200 -10.88 25.32 -14.90
N GLU A 201 -10.72 24.62 -16.02
CA GLU A 201 -11.83 24.32 -16.93
C GLU A 201 -12.77 23.31 -16.28
N SER A 202 -14.05 23.69 -16.18
CA SER A 202 -15.08 22.79 -15.72
C SER A 202 -15.51 21.86 -16.85
N CYS A 203 -15.77 20.61 -16.50
CA CYS A 203 -16.25 19.58 -17.39
C CYS A 203 -17.41 18.83 -16.74
N MET A 204 -18.24 18.15 -17.54
CA MET A 204 -19.32 17.32 -17.02
C MET A 204 -19.00 15.85 -17.24
N ALA A 205 -18.94 15.07 -16.16
CA ALA A 205 -18.74 13.64 -16.23
C ALA A 205 -19.83 13.00 -17.13
N GLY A 206 -19.41 12.12 -18.05
CA GLY A 206 -20.30 11.48 -19.03
C GLY A 206 -20.57 12.28 -20.32
N GLN A 207 -20.31 13.59 -20.34
CA GLN A 207 -20.36 14.41 -21.57
C GLN A 207 -18.97 14.78 -22.07
N TYR A 208 -18.00 14.89 -21.16
CA TYR A 208 -16.62 15.18 -21.49
C TYR A 208 -15.98 13.99 -22.21
N LYS A 209 -15.52 14.21 -23.44
CA LYS A 209 -14.82 13.18 -24.23
C LYS A 209 -13.36 13.14 -23.82
N ALA A 210 -12.96 12.09 -23.11
CA ALA A 210 -11.56 11.86 -22.78
C ALA A 210 -10.69 11.84 -24.06
N SER A 211 -9.50 12.42 -23.98
CA SER A 211 -8.62 12.58 -25.14
C SER A 211 -7.15 12.55 -24.76
N CYS A 212 -6.27 12.39 -25.76
CA CYS A 212 -4.83 12.43 -25.57
C CYS A 212 -4.25 13.72 -26.14
N GLU A 213 -3.45 14.41 -25.33
CA GLU A 213 -2.62 15.53 -25.75
C GLU A 213 -1.14 15.12 -25.69
N GLY A 214 -0.61 14.61 -26.80
CA GLY A 214 0.69 13.94 -26.79
C GLY A 214 0.62 12.66 -25.94
N ASN A 215 1.51 12.52 -24.95
CA ASN A 215 1.47 11.41 -24.00
C ASN A 215 0.67 11.70 -22.73
N ALA A 216 -0.07 12.81 -22.69
CA ALA A 216 -0.90 13.15 -21.53
C ALA A 216 -2.36 12.75 -21.75
N ALA A 217 -2.93 12.02 -20.80
CA ALA A 217 -4.35 11.72 -20.71
C ALA A 217 -5.10 12.93 -20.18
N VAL A 218 -6.09 13.39 -20.95
CA VAL A 218 -6.98 14.49 -20.59
C VAL A 218 -8.36 13.93 -20.28
N THR A 219 -8.76 14.03 -19.01
CA THR A 219 -10.00 13.46 -18.48
C THR A 219 -10.78 14.49 -17.66
N CYS A 220 -11.99 14.13 -17.24
CA CYS A 220 -12.80 14.94 -16.34
C CYS A 220 -12.84 14.27 -14.96
N VAL A 221 -12.27 14.92 -13.95
CA VAL A 221 -12.22 14.42 -12.57
C VAL A 221 -12.97 15.39 -11.67
N ASN A 222 -14.05 14.92 -11.05
CA ASN A 222 -14.86 15.69 -10.10
C ASN A 222 -15.30 17.08 -10.63
N GLY A 223 -15.67 17.11 -11.91
CA GLY A 223 -16.20 18.31 -12.59
C GLY A 223 -15.15 19.27 -13.12
N THR A 224 -13.88 18.87 -13.09
CA THR A 224 -12.74 19.68 -13.50
C THR A 224 -11.81 18.89 -14.43
N VAL A 225 -11.29 19.54 -15.47
CA VAL A 225 -10.37 18.89 -16.41
C VAL A 225 -9.06 18.53 -15.71
N HIS A 226 -8.61 17.30 -15.91
CA HIS A 226 -7.35 16.77 -15.39
C HIS A 226 -6.46 16.35 -16.55
N LYS A 227 -5.19 16.77 -16.53
CA LYS A 227 -4.18 16.35 -17.50
C LYS A 227 -3.07 15.58 -16.80
N ARG A 228 -3.05 14.27 -17.00
CA ARG A 228 -2.05 13.36 -16.45
C ARG A 228 -1.01 13.00 -17.50
N ASP A 229 0.26 13.30 -17.25
CA ASP A 229 1.35 12.76 -18.08
C ASP A 229 1.52 11.25 -17.80
N CYS A 230 1.23 10.41 -18.79
CA CYS A 230 1.34 8.97 -18.65
C CYS A 230 2.80 8.49 -18.48
N ALA A 231 3.79 9.34 -18.79
CA ALA A 231 5.18 9.01 -18.53
C ALA A 231 5.56 9.07 -17.03
N LEU A 232 4.73 9.71 -16.20
CA LEU A 232 4.97 9.84 -14.75
C LEU A 232 4.50 8.61 -13.96
N ASN A 233 3.68 7.74 -14.56
CA ASN A 233 3.45 6.43 -13.97
C ASN A 233 4.78 5.68 -13.89
N ILE A 234 4.99 4.98 -12.78
CA ILE A 234 6.21 4.19 -12.50
C ILE A 234 6.58 3.26 -13.66
N THR A 235 5.58 2.88 -14.42
CA THR A 235 5.58 1.88 -15.47
C THR A 235 5.59 2.46 -16.89
N LYS A 236 5.67 3.79 -17.02
CA LYS A 236 5.81 4.51 -18.28
C LYS A 236 4.72 4.12 -19.29
N THR A 237 3.48 4.42 -18.92
CA THR A 237 2.30 4.20 -19.76
C THR A 237 2.27 5.17 -20.94
N VAL A 238 1.45 4.84 -21.92
CA VAL A 238 1.13 5.73 -23.05
C VAL A 238 -0.31 6.19 -22.98
N CYS A 239 -0.57 7.39 -23.47
CA CYS A 239 -1.96 7.81 -23.61
C CYS A 239 -2.63 7.10 -24.79
N SER A 240 -3.75 6.44 -24.54
CA SER A 240 -4.65 5.92 -25.56
C SER A 240 -6.09 6.22 -25.17
N GLU A 241 -6.84 6.84 -26.08
CA GLU A 241 -8.27 7.18 -25.88
C GLU A 241 -8.54 7.97 -24.58
N GLY A 242 -7.60 8.83 -24.20
CA GLY A 242 -7.68 9.63 -22.98
C GLY A 242 -7.44 8.88 -21.68
N ASN A 243 -6.89 7.67 -21.75
CA ASN A 243 -6.46 6.90 -20.60
C ASN A 243 -4.98 6.62 -20.68
N CYS A 244 -4.30 6.59 -19.53
CA CYS A 244 -2.95 6.07 -19.43
C CYS A 244 -3.02 4.55 -19.44
N VAL A 245 -2.62 3.94 -20.55
CA VAL A 245 -2.62 2.49 -20.74
C VAL A 245 -1.19 1.98 -20.89
N GLU A 246 -0.99 0.71 -20.60
CA GLU A 246 0.28 0.04 -20.76
C GLU A 246 0.81 0.19 -22.19
N LYS A 247 2.08 0.59 -22.32
CA LYS A 247 2.73 0.75 -23.62
C LYS A 247 2.94 -0.58 -24.31
N ASN A 248 3.28 -1.60 -23.52
CA ASN A 248 3.58 -2.94 -23.98
C ASN A 248 2.39 -3.83 -23.65
N LYS A 249 2.21 -4.88 -24.45
CA LYS A 249 1.19 -5.91 -24.23
C LYS A 249 1.86 -7.28 -24.26
N ASP A 250 3.07 -7.34 -23.70
CA ASP A 250 3.95 -8.51 -23.78
C ASP A 250 3.44 -9.65 -22.87
N CYS A 251 2.61 -9.30 -21.88
CA CYS A 251 1.90 -10.21 -21.01
C CYS A 251 0.42 -9.80 -20.99
N LEU A 252 -0.44 -10.60 -21.63
CA LEU A 252 -1.91 -10.43 -21.63
C LEU A 252 -2.59 -11.44 -20.70
N ASP A 253 -1.87 -12.50 -20.36
CA ASP A 253 -2.23 -13.60 -19.51
C ASP A 253 -1.49 -13.40 -18.18
N ASP A 254 -2.09 -12.54 -17.34
CA ASP A 254 -1.53 -11.84 -16.17
C ASP A 254 -0.96 -12.69 -15.01
N PHE A 255 -0.74 -13.99 -15.19
CA PHE A 255 -0.22 -14.83 -14.11
C PHE A 255 1.30 -14.81 -14.09
N ASP A 256 1.86 -14.67 -12.88
CA ASP A 256 3.30 -14.81 -12.66
C ASP A 256 3.76 -16.20 -13.11
N ARG A 257 4.97 -16.30 -13.68
CA ARG A 257 5.51 -17.57 -14.20
C ARG A 257 6.99 -17.74 -13.88
N CYS A 258 7.46 -18.98 -13.92
CA CYS A 258 8.89 -19.26 -13.77
C CYS A 258 9.60 -19.35 -15.12
N SER A 259 10.75 -18.69 -15.19
CA SER A 259 11.73 -18.78 -16.28
C SER A 259 13.06 -19.23 -15.66
N GLY A 260 13.20 -20.54 -15.46
CA GLY A 260 14.25 -21.10 -14.60
C GLY A 260 14.06 -20.65 -13.15
N ASN A 261 15.08 -20.03 -12.55
CA ASN A 261 15.01 -19.47 -11.20
C ASN A 261 14.54 -18.01 -11.15
N ASN A 262 14.11 -17.46 -12.28
CA ASN A 262 13.54 -16.12 -12.33
C ASN A 262 12.02 -16.22 -12.23
N LEU A 263 11.44 -15.48 -11.28
CA LEU A 263 10.02 -15.16 -11.28
C LEU A 263 9.79 -14.05 -12.31
N GLU A 264 9.07 -14.35 -13.38
CA GLU A 264 8.58 -13.35 -14.33
C GLU A 264 7.19 -12.92 -13.90
N THR A 265 7.05 -11.65 -13.52
CA THR A 265 5.75 -11.05 -13.17
C THR A 265 5.35 -10.02 -14.23
N CYS A 266 4.05 -9.99 -14.55
CA CYS A 266 3.50 -9.00 -15.45
C CYS A 266 3.23 -7.71 -14.67
N ILE A 267 4.06 -6.70 -14.89
CA ILE A 267 3.84 -5.37 -14.31
C ILE A 267 3.69 -4.40 -15.47
N ASP A 268 2.48 -3.87 -15.59
CA ASP A 268 2.07 -2.89 -16.60
C ASP A 268 2.40 -3.33 -18.03
N GLY A 269 1.95 -4.54 -18.37
CA GLY A 269 2.03 -5.09 -19.71
C GLY A 269 3.43 -5.50 -20.14
N ARG A 270 4.39 -5.53 -19.20
CA ARG A 270 5.76 -5.99 -19.41
C ARG A 270 6.14 -7.08 -18.41
N TRP A 271 6.81 -8.11 -18.92
CA TRP A 271 7.50 -9.09 -18.07
C TRP A 271 8.68 -8.44 -17.34
N VAL A 272 8.61 -8.44 -16.02
CA VAL A 272 9.72 -8.09 -15.12
C VAL A 272 10.22 -9.37 -14.49
N GLY A 273 11.49 -9.71 -14.77
CA GLY A 273 12.15 -10.88 -14.20
C GLY A 273 12.84 -10.55 -12.89
N VAL A 274 12.57 -11.33 -11.86
CA VAL A 274 13.19 -11.24 -10.54
C VAL A 274 13.88 -12.55 -10.23
N ASN A 275 15.20 -12.53 -10.00
CA ASN A 275 15.95 -13.73 -9.65
C ASN A 275 15.70 -14.08 -8.17
N CYS A 276 15.02 -15.21 -7.91
CA CYS A 276 14.67 -15.59 -6.55
C CYS A 276 15.92 -15.81 -5.67
N GLY A 277 16.99 -16.38 -6.23
CA GLY A 277 18.24 -16.64 -5.52
C GLY A 277 18.99 -15.37 -5.12
N GLU A 278 18.96 -14.33 -5.96
CA GLU A 278 19.54 -13.01 -5.63
C GLU A 278 18.81 -12.33 -4.47
N LEU A 279 17.52 -12.63 -4.29
CA LEU A 279 16.74 -12.19 -3.13
C LEU A 279 16.95 -13.08 -1.89
N GLY A 280 17.77 -14.13 -1.96
CA GLY A 280 17.92 -15.09 -0.86
C GLY A 280 16.66 -15.91 -0.60
N LEU A 281 15.81 -16.06 -1.62
CA LEU A 281 14.61 -16.89 -1.61
C LEU A 281 14.92 -18.28 -2.22
N GLY A 282 14.01 -19.23 -2.03
CA GLY A 282 14.05 -20.54 -2.68
C GLY A 282 13.78 -20.45 -4.18
N ASN A 283 13.81 -21.60 -4.86
CA ASN A 283 13.61 -21.62 -6.31
C ASN A 283 12.23 -21.08 -6.72
N CYS A 284 12.14 -20.47 -7.90
CA CYS A 284 10.84 -20.19 -8.51
C CYS A 284 10.07 -21.50 -8.73
N GLN A 285 8.81 -21.54 -8.30
CA GLN A 285 7.95 -22.72 -8.41
C GLN A 285 6.51 -22.34 -8.77
N PRO A 286 5.72 -23.27 -9.34
CA PRO A 286 4.28 -23.07 -9.55
C PRO A 286 3.54 -22.82 -8.23
N ALA A 287 2.54 -21.95 -8.27
CA ALA A 287 1.67 -21.60 -7.16
C ALA A 287 0.19 -21.58 -7.61
N THR A 288 -0.75 -21.44 -6.67
CA THR A 288 -2.20 -21.45 -6.96
C THR A 288 -2.60 -20.41 -8.01
N ASN A 289 -1.97 -19.23 -7.98
CA ASN A 289 -2.24 -18.11 -8.88
C ASN A 289 -1.05 -17.82 -9.82
N GLY A 290 -0.41 -18.85 -10.35
CA GLY A 290 0.71 -18.71 -11.29
C GLY A 290 2.01 -19.30 -10.75
N ALA A 291 2.95 -18.46 -10.36
CA ALA A 291 4.23 -18.85 -9.80
C ALA A 291 4.66 -17.91 -8.68
N SER A 292 5.55 -18.39 -7.81
CA SER A 292 6.18 -17.59 -6.78
C SER A 292 7.59 -18.09 -6.50
N CYS A 293 8.43 -17.24 -5.91
CA CYS A 293 9.67 -17.71 -5.30
C CYS A 293 9.34 -18.55 -4.05
N GLY A 294 10.09 -19.63 -3.81
CA GLY A 294 10.00 -20.38 -2.56
C GLY A 294 10.49 -19.57 -1.34
N PRO A 295 10.09 -19.92 -0.11
CA PRO A 295 10.61 -19.27 1.09
C PRO A 295 12.14 -19.48 1.23
N PRO A 296 12.86 -18.61 1.96
CA PRO A 296 14.29 -18.79 2.23
C PRO A 296 14.61 -20.19 2.78
N GLY A 297 15.57 -20.88 2.17
CA GLY A 297 16.03 -22.20 2.61
C GLY A 297 15.19 -23.40 2.14
N SER A 298 14.23 -23.20 1.23
CA SER A 298 13.51 -24.27 0.52
C SER A 298 14.27 -24.85 -0.67
#